data_AF-A0A9W4STN5-F1
#
_entry.id   AF-A0A9W4STN5-F1
#
_cell.length_a   1.000
_cell.length_b   1.000
_cell.length_c   1.000
_cell.angle_alpha   90.00
_cell.angle_beta   90.00
_cell.angle_gamma   90.00
#
_symmetry.space_group_name_H-M   'P 1'
#
loop_
_entity.id
_entity.type
_entity.pdbx_description
1 polymer ?
#
loop_
_entity_poly.entity_id
_entity_poly.type
_entity_poly.pdbx_seq_one_letter_code
_entity_poly.pdbx_strand_id
1 'polypeptide(L)'
;MREQYMRTGEGFLLVYSMTSRNSFEEISTFHQQILRVKDKDYFPVIVVGNKCDLEMERQVSGPEGRELAKTFGCRFIETSAKQRINVDEAFYNLVREIRRYNKEQQYGNRPTNGPGNNEFTDGTDENGGCCCVVM
;
A
#
# COMPACT_ATOMS: atom_id res chain seq x y z
N MET A 1 -12.70 -13.87 14.06
CA MET A 1 -11.25 -14.05 13.79
C MET A 1 -10.70 -13.05 12.77
N ARG A 2 -11.23 -12.95 11.54
CA ARG A 2 -10.72 -12.00 10.52
C ARG A 2 -10.69 -10.53 10.98
N GLU A 3 -11.77 -10.06 11.62
CA GLU A 3 -11.83 -8.69 12.14
C GLU A 3 -10.76 -8.38 13.20
N GLN A 4 -10.35 -9.35 14.01
CA GLN A 4 -9.32 -9.13 15.03
C GLN A 4 -7.97 -8.85 14.36
N TYR A 5 -7.62 -9.61 13.32
CA TYR A 5 -6.42 -9.36 12.53
C TYR A 5 -6.50 -8.04 11.76
N MET A 6 -7.69 -7.66 11.28
CA MET A 6 -7.90 -6.33 10.68
C MET A 6 -7.69 -5.20 11.70
N ARG A 7 -8.11 -5.39 12.96
CA ARG A 7 -7.88 -4.40 14.03
C ARG A 7 -6.40 -4.26 14.38
N THR A 8 -5.67 -5.36 14.55
CA THR A 8 -4.28 -5.31 15.03
C THR A 8 -3.21 -5.19 13.94
N GLY A 9 -3.51 -5.55 12.69
CA GLY A 9 -2.52 -5.54 11.61
C GLY A 9 -2.04 -4.14 11.23
N GLU A 10 -0.74 -3.95 11.06
CA GLU A 10 -0.15 -2.64 10.74
C GLU A 10 -0.12 -2.35 9.22
N GLY A 11 -0.34 -3.36 8.39
CA GLY A 11 -0.49 -3.23 6.94
C GLY A 11 -0.98 -4.54 6.32
N PHE A 12 -1.50 -4.47 5.08
CA PHE A 12 -2.11 -5.62 4.42
C PHE A 12 -1.64 -5.81 2.98
N LEU A 13 -1.42 -7.06 2.59
CA LEU A 13 -1.37 -7.45 1.19
C LEU A 13 -2.78 -7.88 0.76
N LEU A 14 -3.35 -7.21 -0.24
CA LEU A 14 -4.61 -7.60 -0.87
C LEU A 14 -4.30 -8.45 -2.10
N VAL A 15 -4.39 -9.77 -1.93
CA VAL A 15 -3.95 -10.74 -2.92
C VAL A 15 -5.14 -11.29 -3.69
N TYR A 16 -5.12 -11.18 -5.01
CA TYR A 16 -6.04 -11.89 -5.91
C TYR A 16 -5.28 -12.88 -6.80
N SER A 17 -6.00 -13.79 -7.45
CA SER A 17 -5.43 -14.69 -8.46
C SER A 17 -5.66 -14.09 -9.84
N MET A 18 -4.60 -13.90 -10.62
CA MET A 18 -4.72 -13.34 -11.98
C MET A 18 -5.54 -14.22 -12.92
N THR A 19 -5.68 -15.50 -12.57
CA THR A 19 -6.53 -16.49 -13.24
C THR A 19 -7.98 -16.53 -12.73
N SER A 20 -8.40 -15.60 -11.86
CA SER A 20 -9.77 -15.57 -11.33
C SER A 20 -10.28 -14.13 -11.21
N ARG A 21 -11.14 -13.72 -12.16
CA ARG A 21 -11.84 -12.42 -12.13
C ARG A 21 -12.59 -12.19 -10.82
N ASN A 22 -13.30 -13.21 -10.33
CA ASN A 22 -14.07 -13.10 -9.10
C ASN A 22 -13.19 -12.72 -7.89
N SER A 23 -12.00 -13.32 -7.77
CA SER A 23 -11.06 -12.96 -6.70
C SER A 23 -10.56 -11.51 -6.79
N PHE A 24 -10.50 -10.94 -8.00
CA PHE A 24 -10.12 -9.55 -8.23
C PHE A 24 -11.24 -8.58 -7.83
N GLU A 25 -12.50 -8.93 -8.13
CA GLU A 25 -13.66 -8.12 -7.75
C GLU A 25 -13.85 -8.04 -6.22
N GLU A 26 -13.50 -9.10 -5.49
CA GLU A 26 -13.56 -9.12 -4.02
C GLU A 26 -12.56 -8.17 -3.35
N ILE A 27 -11.47 -7.79 -4.02
CA ILE A 27 -10.41 -6.93 -3.46
C ILE A 27 -10.97 -5.60 -2.96
N SER A 28 -11.87 -4.97 -3.71
CA SER A 28 -12.51 -3.71 -3.32
C SER A 28 -13.30 -3.84 -2.02
N THR A 29 -13.95 -4.98 -1.81
CA THR A 29 -14.72 -5.25 -0.58
C THR A 29 -13.77 -5.38 0.61
N PHE A 30 -12.66 -6.11 0.46
CA PHE A 30 -11.67 -6.23 1.54
C PHE A 30 -11.01 -4.90 1.87
N HIS A 31 -10.69 -4.09 0.86
CA HIS A 31 -10.13 -2.75 1.08
C HIS A 31 -11.08 -1.88 1.92
N GLN A 32 -12.36 -1.82 1.55
CA GLN A 32 -13.38 -1.06 2.31
C GLN A 32 -13.55 -1.59 3.74
N GLN A 33 -13.52 -2.90 3.95
CA GLN A 33 -13.58 -3.49 5.28
C GLN A 33 -12.38 -3.10 6.16
N ILE A 34 -11.16 -3.09 5.59
CA ILE A 34 -9.96 -2.65 6.31
C ILE A 34 -10.11 -1.18 6.73
N LEU A 35 -10.44 -0.28 5.81
CA LEU A 35 -10.62 1.14 6.10
C LEU A 35 -11.67 1.38 7.19
N ARG A 36 -12.80 0.67 7.11
CA ARG A 36 -13.87 0.74 8.12
C ARG A 36 -13.43 0.26 9.50
N VAL A 37 -12.70 -0.86 9.57
CA VAL A 37 -12.22 -1.43 10.84
C VAL A 37 -11.11 -0.57 11.44
N LYS A 38 -10.30 0.10 10.60
CA LYS A 38 -9.24 1.02 11.01
C LYS A 38 -9.74 2.41 11.37
N ASP A 39 -10.94 2.76 10.93
CA ASP A 39 -11.50 4.10 11.03
C ASP A 39 -10.55 5.15 10.42
N LYS A 40 -10.17 4.90 9.16
CA LYS A 40 -9.24 5.72 8.38
C LYS A 40 -9.67 5.83 6.92
N ASP A 41 -9.36 6.94 6.28
CA ASP A 41 -9.51 7.11 4.83
C ASP A 41 -8.36 6.45 4.05
N TYR A 42 -7.20 6.26 4.69
CA TYR A 42 -6.03 5.62 4.13
C TYR A 42 -5.34 4.71 5.15
N PHE A 43 -4.89 3.54 4.69
CA PHE A 43 -4.12 2.60 5.50
C PHE A 43 -3.07 1.87 4.64
N PRO A 44 -1.91 1.46 5.19
CA PRO A 44 -0.87 0.75 4.43
C PRO A 44 -1.38 -0.55 3.80
N VAL A 45 -1.52 -0.54 2.47
CA VAL A 45 -1.99 -1.67 1.68
C VAL A 45 -1.16 -1.79 0.41
N ILE A 46 -1.01 -3.02 -0.12
CA ILE A 46 -0.49 -3.28 -1.47
C ILE A 46 -1.41 -4.27 -2.17
N VAL A 47 -1.79 -3.97 -3.41
CA VAL A 47 -2.50 -4.93 -4.26
C VAL A 47 -1.51 -5.89 -4.92
N VAL A 48 -1.79 -7.18 -4.81
CA VAL A 48 -0.93 -8.25 -5.32
C VAL A 48 -1.72 -9.13 -6.29
N GLY A 49 -1.30 -9.14 -7.56
CA GLY A 49 -1.76 -10.14 -8.52
C GLY A 49 -0.92 -11.40 -8.38
N ASN A 50 -1.46 -12.49 -7.86
CA ASN A 50 -0.73 -13.75 -7.68
C ASN A 50 -0.99 -14.72 -8.84
N LYS A 51 -0.10 -15.71 -8.96
CA LYS A 51 -0.06 -16.73 -10.01
C LYS A 51 0.29 -16.16 -11.39
N CYS A 52 1.22 -15.21 -11.44
CA CYS A 52 1.72 -14.66 -12.71
C CYS A 52 2.42 -15.71 -13.59
N ASP A 53 2.76 -16.88 -13.04
CA ASP A 53 3.26 -18.02 -13.81
C ASP A 53 2.23 -18.66 -14.74
N LEU A 54 0.93 -18.40 -14.52
CA LEU A 54 -0.18 -18.96 -15.30
C LEU A 54 -0.71 -17.95 -16.34
N GLU A 55 0.20 -17.40 -17.16
CA GLU A 55 -0.11 -16.34 -18.12
C GLU A 55 -1.19 -16.74 -19.15
N MET A 56 -1.20 -18.01 -19.57
CA MET A 56 -2.20 -18.53 -20.52
C MET A 56 -3.62 -18.60 -19.94
N GLU A 57 -3.75 -18.61 -18.60
CA GLU A 57 -5.03 -18.64 -17.89
C GLU A 57 -5.42 -17.26 -17.35
N ARG A 58 -4.71 -16.20 -17.76
CA ARG A 58 -4.94 -14.85 -17.26
C ARG A 58 -6.35 -14.35 -17.60
N GLN A 59 -7.08 -13.94 -16.56
CA GLN A 59 -8.39 -13.28 -16.65
C GLN A 59 -8.35 -11.80 -16.25
N VAL A 60 -7.24 -11.36 -15.63
CA VAL A 60 -7.04 -10.00 -15.14
C VAL A 60 -5.73 -9.47 -15.68
N SER A 61 -5.79 -8.36 -16.42
CA SER A 61 -4.60 -7.77 -17.03
C SER A 61 -3.77 -7.00 -16.00
N GLY A 62 -2.46 -6.92 -16.21
CA GLY A 62 -1.58 -6.09 -15.37
C GLY A 62 -1.99 -4.60 -15.31
N PRO A 63 -2.41 -3.97 -16.43
CA PRO A 63 -2.95 -2.60 -16.40
C PRO A 63 -4.18 -2.46 -15.51
N GLU A 64 -5.08 -3.44 -15.50
CA GLU A 64 -6.29 -3.40 -14.68
C GLU A 64 -5.96 -3.51 -13.18
N GLY A 65 -5.06 -4.41 -12.81
CA GLY A 65 -4.57 -4.51 -11.43
C GLY A 65 -3.88 -3.22 -10.97
N ARG A 66 -3.12 -2.58 -11.86
CA ARG A 66 -2.48 -1.29 -11.60
C ARG A 66 -3.49 -0.17 -11.45
N GLU A 67 -4.55 -0.14 -12.24
CA GLU A 67 -5.61 0.86 -12.14
C GLU A 67 -6.37 0.73 -10.82
N LEU A 68 -6.70 -0.50 -10.41
CA LEU A 68 -7.30 -0.75 -9.10
C LEU A 68 -6.40 -0.25 -7.95
N ALA A 69 -5.09 -0.50 -8.02
CA ALA A 69 -4.18 -0.01 -7.00
C ALA A 69 -4.12 1.52 -6.94
N LYS A 70 -4.22 2.21 -8.08
CA LYS A 70 -4.29 3.69 -8.12
C LYS A 70 -5.56 4.22 -7.45
N THR A 71 -6.72 3.58 -7.65
CA THR A 71 -7.96 4.04 -7.00
C THR A 71 -7.90 3.91 -5.48
N PHE A 72 -7.09 2.99 -4.96
CA PHE A 72 -6.82 2.86 -3.53
C PHE A 72 -5.63 3.72 -3.04
N GLY A 73 -4.93 4.41 -3.93
CA GLY A 73 -3.73 5.18 -3.58
C GLY A 73 -2.55 4.31 -3.12
N CYS A 74 -2.42 3.10 -3.66
CA CYS A 74 -1.44 2.12 -3.20
C CYS A 74 -0.61 1.50 -4.35
N ARG A 75 0.37 0.65 -3.99
CA ARG A 75 1.24 -0.02 -4.97
C ARG A 75 0.60 -1.29 -5.52
N PHE A 76 1.02 -1.66 -6.72
CA PHE A 76 0.66 -2.92 -7.37
C PHE A 76 1.91 -3.76 -7.68
N ILE A 77 1.86 -5.07 -7.44
CA ILE A 77 2.91 -6.01 -7.82
C ILE A 77 2.31 -7.35 -8.26
N GLU A 78 2.87 -7.97 -9.30
CA GLU A 78 2.52 -9.34 -9.69
C GLU A 78 3.53 -10.33 -9.08
N THR A 79 3.02 -11.46 -8.57
CA THR A 79 3.80 -12.47 -7.86
C THR A 79 3.47 -13.87 -8.35
N SER A 80 4.43 -14.79 -8.18
CA SER A 80 4.17 -16.23 -8.25
C SER A 80 4.70 -16.86 -6.98
N ALA A 81 3.79 -17.30 -6.12
CA ALA A 81 4.18 -18.11 -4.95
C ALA A 81 4.86 -19.41 -5.37
N LYS A 82 4.44 -20.02 -6.50
CA LYS A 82 4.99 -21.27 -7.03
C LYS A 82 6.42 -21.11 -7.52
N GLN A 83 6.69 -20.06 -8.28
CA GLN A 83 8.01 -19.77 -8.84
C GLN A 83 8.86 -18.84 -7.96
N ARG A 84 8.35 -18.45 -6.78
CA ARG A 84 8.97 -17.46 -5.87
C ARG A 84 9.27 -16.12 -6.56
N ILE A 85 8.46 -15.71 -7.53
CA ILE A 85 8.63 -14.42 -8.21
C ILE A 85 8.01 -13.32 -7.35
N ASN A 86 8.80 -12.29 -7.06
CA ASN A 86 8.39 -11.05 -6.38
C ASN A 86 7.75 -11.23 -4.98
N VAL A 87 7.81 -12.42 -4.39
CA VAL A 87 7.20 -12.70 -3.08
C VAL A 87 7.88 -11.84 -2.01
N ASP A 88 9.21 -11.88 -1.92
CA ASP A 88 9.96 -11.10 -0.94
C ASP A 88 9.79 -9.59 -1.16
N GLU A 89 9.81 -9.16 -2.42
CA GLU A 89 9.63 -7.76 -2.81
C GLU A 89 8.24 -7.22 -2.40
N ALA A 90 7.18 -8.05 -2.47
CA ALA A 90 5.86 -7.66 -1.99
C ALA A 90 5.87 -7.37 -0.48
N PHE A 91 6.52 -8.23 0.32
CA PHE A 91 6.66 -8.01 1.77
C PHE A 91 7.56 -6.81 2.09
N TYR A 92 8.69 -6.64 1.41
CA TYR A 92 9.56 -5.49 1.61
C TYR A 92 8.86 -4.18 1.29
N ASN A 93 8.09 -4.13 0.21
CA ASN A 93 7.31 -2.95 -0.13
C ASN A 93 6.27 -2.64 0.95
N LEU A 94 5.59 -3.65 1.49
CA LEU A 94 4.61 -3.43 2.56
C LEU A 94 5.29 -2.87 3.81
N VAL A 95 6.41 -3.44 4.24
CA VAL A 95 7.14 -2.97 5.43
C VAL A 95 7.61 -1.52 5.25
N ARG A 96 8.08 -1.15 4.05
CA ARG A 96 8.45 0.25 3.74
C ARG A 96 7.23 1.17 3.84
N GLU A 97 6.09 0.73 3.34
CA GLU A 97 4.84 1.49 3.37
C GLU A 97 4.35 1.72 4.81
N ILE A 98 4.38 0.69 5.65
CA ILE A 98 4.04 0.77 7.09
C ILE A 98 4.95 1.78 7.80
N ARG A 99 6.27 1.71 7.55
CA ARG A 99 7.24 2.64 8.16
C ARG A 99 6.98 4.09 7.75
N ARG A 100 6.66 4.32 6.47
CA ARG A 100 6.31 5.65 5.95
C ARG A 100 5.06 6.19 6.64
N TYR A 101 3.99 5.41 6.66
CA TYR A 101 2.73 5.77 7.31
C TYR A 101 2.92 6.08 8.80
N ASN A 102 3.62 5.21 9.54
CA ASN A 102 3.88 5.43 10.97
C ASN A 102 4.66 6.72 11.23
N LYS A 103 5.58 7.09 10.33
CA LYS A 103 6.33 8.35 10.41
C LYS A 103 5.39 9.55 10.20
N GLU A 104 4.57 9.53 9.16
CA GLU A 104 3.61 10.62 8.84
C GLU A 104 2.60 10.84 9.97
N GLN A 105 2.08 9.76 10.56
CA GLN A 105 1.16 9.83 11.70
C GLN A 105 1.79 10.47 12.96
N GLN A 106 3.10 10.34 13.15
CA GLN A 106 3.80 11.00 14.26
C GLN A 106 4.00 12.50 14.04
N TYR A 107 4.18 12.95 12.79
CA TYR A 107 4.37 14.37 12.48
C TYR A 107 3.05 15.14 12.37
N GLY A 108 1.96 14.50 11.97
CA GLY A 108 0.63 15.12 11.85
C GLY A 108 -0.03 15.51 13.20
N ASN A 109 0.55 15.10 14.33
CA ASN A 109 0.01 15.37 15.67
C ASN A 109 0.80 16.44 16.46
N ARG A 110 1.70 17.19 15.81
CA ARG A 110 2.34 18.36 16.43
C ARG A 110 1.38 19.55 16.37
N PRO A 111 0.98 20.16 17.50
CA PRO A 111 0.21 21.40 17.47
C PRO A 111 1.06 22.49 16.82
N THR A 112 0.60 23.01 15.68
CA THR A 112 1.17 24.21 15.06
C THR A 112 0.77 25.42 15.90
N ASN A 113 1.58 25.77 16.89
CA ASN A 113 1.53 27.08 17.53
C ASN A 113 2.48 28.02 16.78
N GLY A 114 1.94 28.95 15.98
CA GLY A 114 2.71 30.05 15.39
C GLY A 114 1.95 30.78 14.27
N PRO A 115 1.87 32.13 14.30
CA PRO A 115 0.94 32.91 13.49
C PRO A 115 1.40 33.05 12.04
N GLY A 116 0.43 33.26 11.14
CA GLY A 116 0.67 33.41 9.72
C GLY A 116 1.49 34.63 9.33
N ASN A 117 2.16 34.52 8.18
CA ASN A 117 2.20 35.51 7.12
C ASN A 117 2.63 34.84 5.81
N ASN A 118 1.96 35.25 4.72
CA ASN A 118 2.25 34.87 3.34
C ASN A 118 3.70 35.19 2.94
N GLU A 119 4.33 34.31 2.16
CA GLU A 119 5.11 34.70 0.98
C GLU A 119 5.35 33.50 0.07
N PHE A 120 4.90 33.64 -1.19
CA PHE A 120 5.25 32.78 -2.31
C PHE A 120 6.71 33.06 -2.70
N THR A 121 7.58 32.07 -2.66
CA THR A 121 8.84 32.09 -3.40
C THR A 121 9.08 30.74 -4.06
N ASP A 122 9.21 30.80 -5.38
CA ASP A 122 9.73 29.77 -6.27
C ASP A 122 11.23 29.58 -5.96
N GLY A 123 11.67 28.34 -5.77
CA GLY A 123 13.02 28.04 -5.35
C GLY A 123 13.28 26.53 -5.28
N THR A 124 14.22 26.10 -6.11
CA THR A 124 14.77 24.76 -6.26
C THR A 124 15.38 24.20 -4.97
N ASP A 125 15.00 22.98 -4.55
CA ASP A 125 15.68 22.26 -3.47
C ASP A 125 16.16 20.86 -3.90
N GLU A 126 17.46 20.83 -4.15
CA GLU A 126 18.36 19.70 -4.13
C GLU A 126 18.90 19.50 -2.69
N ASN A 127 19.07 18.24 -2.29
CA ASN A 127 19.77 17.78 -1.07
C ASN A 127 19.08 17.96 0.30
N GLY A 128 18.17 17.04 0.62
CA GLY A 128 17.74 16.74 2.00
C GLY A 128 18.24 15.37 2.46
N GLY A 129 19.54 15.24 2.75
CA GLY A 129 20.04 14.08 3.51
C GLY A 129 19.48 14.09 4.94
N CYS A 130 18.91 12.98 5.41
CA CYS A 130 18.60 12.83 6.83
C CYS A 130 18.56 11.35 7.29
N CYS A 131 19.65 10.98 7.97
CA CYS A 131 19.80 10.03 9.06
C CYS A 131 19.28 8.59 8.93
N CYS A 132 20.17 7.71 8.47
CA CYS A 132 20.24 6.33 8.95
C CYS A 132 21.02 6.33 10.28
N VAL A 133 20.35 6.12 11.41
CA VAL A 133 21.02 5.67 12.64
C VAL A 133 20.70 4.19 12.77
N VAL A 134 21.72 3.36 12.54
CA VAL A 134 21.75 1.96 12.94
C VAL A 134 22.62 1.93 14.19
N MET A 135 22.05 1.57 15.34
CA MET A 135 22.83 0.94 16.42
C MET A 135 22.91 -0.54 16.14
#